data_AF-A0A8C1SY57-F1
#
_entry.id   AF-A0A8C1SY57-F1
#
_cell.length_a   1.000
_cell.length_b   1.000
_cell.length_c   1.000
_cell.angle_alpha   90.00
_cell.angle_beta   90.00
_cell.angle_gamma   90.00
#
_symmetry.space_group_name_H-M   'P 1'
#
loop_
_entity.id
_entity.type
_entity.pdbx_description
1 polymer ?
#
loop_
_entity_poly.entity_id
_entity_poly.type
_entity_poly.pdbx_seq_one_letter_code
_entity_poly.pdbx_strand_id
1 'polypeptide(L)'
;MNILDEKGAMYAVVTLQDSDEVMVVPSNWVSLDKRHCYWPPFKSTEKCMEAVQHKPNPETEGKPWEKLRIIFLGEYDTFEKAKEGQKEIKEYEELSNPLKNVLPGIKRQRLDSTQEMSNNQLQPLPPVTPASTSRMSADDKDELLQMLRDIKSTVQENSAMLKKLLKDNTVSEVPSSTSVPPKEVKTSLNLPLRTFEDMERTERELNTTTTRKTYVKYLSGLGGFGNRDVIKNIMQHVLIDDLANEFNWQGRGNKKPFSQLTLADVIREAASKRNVPRVDCETEIKKYLSYTADRLSRKRAREQAGPGLEIPNVLPTLVDDQPDMAWDFFDDI
;
A
#
# COMPACT_ATOMS: atom_id res chain seq x y z
N MET A 1 -37.24 12.03 -38.03
CA MET A 1 -37.54 12.03 -36.59
C MET A 1 -36.77 10.87 -35.98
N ASN A 2 -35.50 11.10 -35.65
CA ASN A 2 -34.67 10.10 -34.97
C ASN A 2 -34.58 10.51 -33.50
N ILE A 3 -35.41 9.82 -32.73
CA ILE A 3 -35.46 9.85 -31.28
C ILE A 3 -34.21 9.09 -30.82
N LEU A 4 -33.15 9.81 -30.47
CA LEU A 4 -32.10 9.27 -29.62
C LEU A 4 -32.28 9.94 -28.27
N ASP A 5 -32.88 9.15 -27.37
CA ASP A 5 -33.10 9.38 -25.95
C ASP A 5 -32.16 10.43 -25.33
N GLU A 6 -32.77 11.43 -24.69
CA GLU A 6 -32.22 12.18 -23.58
C GLU A 6 -31.96 11.25 -22.37
N LYS A 7 -31.12 10.22 -22.54
CA LYS A 7 -30.53 9.52 -21.40
C LYS A 7 -29.42 10.42 -20.88
N GLY A 8 -29.74 11.13 -19.78
CA GLY A 8 -28.81 11.99 -19.04
C GLY A 8 -27.43 11.36 -18.97
N ALA A 9 -26.41 12.13 -19.30
CA ALA A 9 -25.08 11.60 -19.58
C ALA A 9 -24.49 10.89 -18.35
N MET A 10 -24.46 9.56 -18.39
CA MET A 10 -24.00 8.71 -17.28
C MET A 10 -22.47 8.58 -17.25
N TYR A 11 -21.95 8.17 -16.10
CA TYR A 11 -20.56 7.80 -15.83
C TYR A 11 -20.51 6.32 -15.42
N ALA A 12 -19.40 5.67 -15.67
CA ALA A 12 -19.15 4.29 -15.29
C ALA A 12 -17.87 4.19 -14.46
N VAL A 13 -17.89 3.31 -13.45
CA VAL A 13 -16.69 2.92 -12.70
C VAL A 13 -16.18 1.61 -13.26
N VAL A 14 -14.91 1.57 -13.59
CA VAL A 14 -14.27 0.45 -14.30
C VAL A 14 -12.88 0.17 -13.74
N THR A 15 -12.45 -1.09 -13.68
CA THR A 15 -11.08 -1.45 -13.31
C THR A 15 -10.29 -1.83 -14.55
N LEU A 16 -9.08 -1.31 -14.72
CA LEU A 16 -8.17 -1.76 -15.78
C LEU A 16 -7.69 -3.17 -15.50
N GLN A 17 -7.83 -4.06 -16.48
CA GLN A 17 -7.39 -5.45 -16.33
C GLN A 17 -5.86 -5.57 -16.23
N ASP A 18 -5.11 -4.61 -16.76
CA ASP A 18 -3.64 -4.66 -16.83
C ASP A 18 -2.96 -4.05 -15.59
N SER A 19 -3.57 -3.03 -14.96
CA SER A 19 -3.00 -2.32 -13.80
C SER A 19 -3.78 -2.53 -12.49
N ASP A 20 -4.94 -3.19 -12.51
CA ASP A 20 -5.86 -3.29 -11.37
C ASP A 20 -6.32 -1.91 -10.86
N GLU A 21 -6.23 -0.87 -11.71
CA GLU A 21 -6.57 0.49 -11.34
C GLU A 21 -8.05 0.77 -11.59
N VAL A 22 -8.77 1.13 -10.53
CA VAL A 22 -10.17 1.58 -10.62
C VAL A 22 -10.22 3.03 -11.11
N MET A 23 -10.99 3.30 -12.16
CA MET A 23 -11.17 4.61 -12.80
C MET A 23 -12.65 4.95 -13.04
N VAL A 24 -12.92 6.24 -13.24
CA VAL A 24 -14.23 6.77 -13.66
C VAL A 24 -14.13 7.19 -15.12
N VAL A 25 -15.02 6.69 -15.96
CA VAL A 25 -15.12 7.03 -17.39
C VAL A 25 -16.55 7.43 -17.76
N PRO A 26 -16.76 8.30 -18.74
CA PRO A 26 -18.07 8.50 -19.35
C PRO A 26 -18.63 7.19 -19.93
N SER A 27 -19.94 6.95 -19.79
CA SER A 27 -20.53 5.70 -20.29
C SER A 27 -20.47 5.58 -21.82
N ASN A 28 -20.36 6.70 -22.56
CA ASN A 28 -20.14 6.70 -24.00
C ASN A 28 -18.73 6.28 -24.43
N TRP A 29 -17.79 6.15 -23.47
CA TRP A 29 -16.45 5.60 -23.73
C TRP A 29 -16.38 4.11 -23.50
N VAL A 30 -17.41 3.50 -22.92
CA VAL A 30 -17.49 2.07 -22.66
C VAL A 30 -18.12 1.38 -23.87
N SER A 31 -17.52 0.29 -24.32
CA SER A 31 -18.08 -0.51 -25.42
C SER A 31 -19.39 -1.18 -25.00
N LEU A 32 -20.26 -1.50 -25.97
CA LEU A 32 -21.56 -2.13 -25.71
C LEU A 32 -21.46 -3.47 -24.95
N ASP A 33 -20.36 -4.20 -25.15
CA ASP A 33 -20.07 -5.46 -24.45
C ASP A 33 -19.50 -5.26 -23.03
N LYS A 34 -19.29 -4.00 -22.62
CA LYS A 34 -18.73 -3.57 -21.32
C LYS A 34 -17.37 -4.19 -20.97
N ARG A 35 -16.61 -4.63 -21.97
CA ARG A 35 -15.28 -5.24 -21.80
C ARG A 35 -14.14 -4.31 -22.14
N HIS A 36 -14.43 -3.21 -22.84
CA HIS A 36 -13.42 -2.25 -23.28
C HIS A 36 -13.87 -0.82 -22.99
N CYS A 37 -12.90 0.06 -22.77
CA CYS A 37 -13.14 1.50 -22.83
C CYS A 37 -12.13 2.18 -23.75
N TYR A 38 -12.51 3.35 -24.24
CA TYR A 38 -11.66 4.22 -25.05
C TYR A 38 -11.10 5.32 -24.16
N TRP A 39 -9.77 5.48 -24.17
CA TRP A 39 -9.07 6.47 -23.37
C TRP A 39 -8.43 7.55 -24.25
N PRO A 40 -8.57 8.84 -23.90
CA PRO A 40 -8.05 9.91 -24.71
C PRO A 40 -6.50 9.94 -24.69
N PRO A 41 -5.84 10.31 -25.80
CA PRO A 41 -4.39 10.24 -25.94
C PRO A 41 -3.62 11.39 -25.22
N PHE A 42 -4.19 11.96 -24.16
CA PHE A 42 -3.59 13.05 -23.42
C PHE A 42 -2.63 12.52 -22.33
N LYS A 43 -1.45 13.14 -22.22
CA LYS A 43 -0.46 12.82 -21.18
C LYS A 43 -0.63 13.63 -19.88
N SER A 44 -1.44 14.69 -19.93
CA SER A 44 -1.70 15.56 -18.77
C SER A 44 -2.99 15.12 -18.07
N THR A 45 -2.89 14.93 -16.76
CA THR A 45 -4.00 14.56 -15.87
C THR A 45 -5.17 15.55 -15.95
N GLU A 46 -4.87 16.85 -16.05
CA GLU A 46 -5.88 17.92 -16.14
C GLU A 46 -6.71 17.79 -17.42
N LYS A 47 -6.05 17.54 -18.56
CA LYS A 47 -6.73 17.35 -19.86
C LYS A 47 -7.54 16.07 -19.92
N CYS A 48 -7.09 15.01 -19.25
CA CYS A 48 -7.89 13.78 -19.12
C CYS A 48 -9.15 14.01 -18.29
N MET A 49 -9.03 14.76 -17.18
CA MET A 49 -10.16 15.07 -16.31
C MET A 49 -11.17 16.00 -16.99
N GLU A 50 -10.69 17.01 -17.71
CA GLU A 50 -11.51 17.86 -18.57
C GLU A 50 -12.25 17.04 -19.64
N ALA A 51 -11.56 16.10 -20.31
CA ALA A 51 -12.19 15.21 -21.28
C ALA A 51 -13.28 14.32 -20.64
N VAL A 52 -13.06 13.78 -19.43
CA VAL A 52 -14.08 13.00 -18.73
C VAL A 52 -15.32 13.85 -18.41
N GLN A 53 -15.15 15.13 -18.09
CA GLN A 53 -16.26 16.05 -17.82
C GLN A 53 -17.01 16.45 -19.10
N HIS A 54 -16.29 16.70 -20.20
CA HIS A 54 -16.87 17.15 -21.47
C HIS A 54 -17.42 16.02 -22.35
N LYS A 55 -17.08 14.75 -22.05
CA LYS A 55 -17.59 13.54 -22.72
C LYS A 55 -17.46 13.56 -24.26
N PRO A 56 -16.31 14.00 -24.84
CA PRO A 56 -16.12 13.95 -26.27
C PRO A 56 -16.30 12.53 -26.79
N ASN A 57 -16.82 12.42 -28.01
CA ASN A 57 -17.01 11.12 -28.65
C ASN A 57 -15.64 10.55 -29.04
N PRO A 58 -15.35 9.27 -28.76
CA PRO A 58 -14.08 8.65 -29.14
C PRO A 58 -13.83 8.59 -30.65
N GLU A 59 -14.85 8.89 -31.47
CA GLU A 59 -14.76 8.97 -32.93
C GLU A 59 -14.35 10.35 -33.47
N THR A 60 -14.23 11.38 -32.62
CA THR A 60 -13.98 12.76 -33.10
C THR A 60 -12.50 13.02 -33.37
N GLU A 61 -12.26 13.64 -34.53
CA GLU A 61 -11.00 13.89 -35.27
C GLU A 61 -9.71 14.09 -34.46
N GLY A 62 -8.65 13.39 -34.92
CA GLY A 62 -7.26 13.74 -34.62
C GLY A 62 -6.35 12.54 -34.42
N LYS A 63 -6.38 11.95 -33.22
CA LYS A 63 -5.51 10.83 -32.80
C LYS A 63 -6.35 9.67 -32.28
N PRO A 64 -6.02 8.41 -32.61
CA PRO A 64 -6.78 7.26 -32.16
C PRO A 64 -6.76 7.19 -30.63
N TRP A 65 -7.94 7.05 -30.04
CA TRP A 65 -8.08 6.79 -28.62
C TRP A 65 -7.56 5.40 -28.30
N GLU A 66 -6.91 5.25 -27.15
CA GLU A 66 -6.35 3.97 -26.73
C GLU A 66 -7.47 3.05 -26.25
N LYS A 67 -7.50 1.80 -26.75
CA LYS A 67 -8.51 0.81 -26.36
C LYS A 67 -8.00 -0.01 -25.17
N LEU A 68 -8.57 0.22 -24.01
CA LEU A 68 -8.20 -0.45 -22.76
C LEU A 68 -9.18 -1.60 -22.45
N ARG A 69 -8.65 -2.70 -21.90
CA ARG A 69 -9.49 -3.79 -21.35
C ARG A 69 -9.91 -3.45 -19.93
N ILE A 70 -11.20 -3.60 -19.67
CA ILE A 70 -11.80 -3.22 -18.39
C ILE A 70 -12.67 -4.32 -17.79
N ILE A 71 -12.81 -4.24 -16.48
CA ILE A 71 -13.87 -4.87 -15.71
C ILE A 71 -14.87 -3.78 -15.35
N PHE A 72 -16.10 -3.91 -15.84
CA PHE A 72 -17.18 -2.97 -15.51
C PHE A 72 -17.69 -3.22 -14.09
N LEU A 73 -17.74 -2.17 -13.26
CA LEU A 73 -18.15 -2.26 -11.86
C LEU A 73 -19.53 -1.64 -11.61
N GLY A 74 -19.86 -0.55 -12.29
CA GLY A 74 -21.15 0.13 -12.12
C GLY A 74 -21.34 1.36 -13.00
N GLU A 75 -22.59 1.80 -13.13
CA GLU A 75 -23.01 3.02 -13.83
C GLU A 75 -23.68 3.98 -12.85
N TYR A 76 -23.44 5.27 -13.05
CA TYR A 76 -23.83 6.36 -12.16
C TYR A 76 -24.33 7.54 -12.98
N ASP A 77 -25.29 8.27 -12.45
CA ASP A 77 -25.93 9.44 -13.07
C ASP A 77 -25.04 10.69 -13.04
N THR A 78 -24.19 10.86 -12.02
CA THR A 78 -23.30 12.01 -11.88
C THR A 78 -21.84 11.61 -11.68
N PHE A 79 -20.92 12.53 -12.02
CA PHE A 79 -19.48 12.32 -11.84
C PHE A 79 -19.12 12.15 -10.37
N GLU A 80 -19.76 12.92 -9.49
CA GLU A 80 -19.54 12.87 -8.04
C GLU A 80 -19.92 11.51 -7.46
N LYS A 81 -21.09 10.97 -7.85
CA LYS A 81 -21.51 9.63 -7.41
C LYS A 81 -20.61 8.53 -7.96
N ALA A 82 -20.13 8.66 -9.20
CA ALA A 82 -19.13 7.74 -9.74
C ALA A 82 -17.79 7.82 -8.98
N LYS A 83 -17.40 9.02 -8.53
CA LYS A 83 -16.21 9.23 -7.71
C LYS A 83 -16.34 8.66 -6.31
N GLU A 84 -17.51 8.77 -5.70
CA GLU A 84 -17.85 8.13 -4.43
C GLU A 84 -17.81 6.61 -4.56
N GLY A 85 -18.47 6.04 -5.57
CA GLY A 85 -18.40 4.61 -5.86
C GLY A 85 -16.98 4.11 -6.16
N GLN A 86 -16.16 4.89 -6.87
CA GLN A 86 -14.74 4.59 -7.06
C GLN A 86 -13.99 4.51 -5.72
N LYS A 87 -14.28 5.42 -4.78
CA LYS A 87 -13.64 5.46 -3.47
C LYS A 87 -14.07 4.27 -2.60
N GLU A 88 -15.37 3.98 -2.54
CA GLU A 88 -15.91 2.84 -1.80
C GLU A 88 -15.31 1.50 -2.26
N ILE A 89 -15.18 1.31 -3.58
CA ILE A 89 -14.60 0.08 -4.14
C ILE A 89 -13.11 -0.04 -3.78
N LYS A 90 -12.35 1.06 -3.83
CA LYS A 90 -10.94 1.07 -3.40
C LYS A 90 -10.81 0.74 -1.90
N GLU A 91 -11.65 1.33 -1.06
CA GLU A 91 -11.67 1.04 0.37
C GLU A 91 -12.06 -0.41 0.67
N TYR A 92 -13.05 -0.96 -0.05
CA TYR A 92 -13.45 -2.36 0.06
C TYR A 92 -12.34 -3.33 -0.41
N GLU A 93 -11.63 -3.03 -1.50
CA GLU A 93 -10.50 -3.83 -1.96
C GLU A 93 -9.31 -3.81 -0.98
N GLU A 94 -9.05 -2.66 -0.34
CA GLU A 94 -8.05 -2.51 0.71
C GLU A 94 -8.45 -3.28 1.97
N LEU A 95 -9.72 -3.21 2.38
CA LEU A 95 -10.23 -3.87 3.58
C LEU A 95 -10.39 -5.39 3.43
N SER A 96 -10.78 -5.86 2.24
CA SER A 96 -10.94 -7.28 1.92
C SER A 96 -9.61 -8.01 1.69
N ASN A 97 -8.52 -7.27 1.43
CA ASN A 97 -7.18 -7.84 1.23
C ASN A 97 -6.13 -7.34 2.24
N PRO A 98 -6.25 -7.66 3.54
CA PRO A 98 -5.22 -7.31 4.53
C PRO A 98 -3.84 -7.95 4.25
N LEU A 99 -3.77 -8.92 3.33
CA LEU A 99 -2.55 -9.67 2.96
C LEU A 99 -1.71 -9.05 1.84
N LYS A 100 -2.21 -8.06 1.06
CA LYS A 100 -1.39 -7.38 0.03
C LYS A 100 -0.22 -6.59 0.67
N ASN A 101 -0.36 -6.18 1.93
CA ASN A 101 0.64 -5.40 2.66
C ASN A 101 1.75 -6.23 3.34
N VAL A 102 1.68 -7.58 3.31
CA VAL A 102 2.65 -8.45 4.00
C VAL A 102 3.62 -9.15 3.05
N LEU A 103 3.30 -9.28 1.75
CA LEU A 103 4.17 -9.93 0.75
C LEU A 103 4.01 -9.29 -0.64
N PRO A 104 4.88 -8.34 -1.06
CA PRO A 104 4.86 -7.82 -2.42
C PRO A 104 5.48 -8.87 -3.37
N GLY A 105 4.65 -9.61 -4.12
CA GLY A 105 5.15 -10.52 -5.16
C GLY A 105 4.26 -11.68 -5.60
N ILE A 106 3.14 -11.95 -4.93
CA ILE A 106 2.26 -13.07 -5.33
C ILE A 106 1.10 -12.52 -6.16
N LYS A 107 1.21 -12.59 -7.50
CA LYS A 107 0.04 -12.50 -8.39
C LYS A 107 -0.85 -13.72 -8.12
N ARG A 108 -1.94 -13.54 -7.38
CA ARG A 108 -2.96 -14.59 -7.26
C ARG A 108 -3.75 -14.65 -8.57
N GLN A 109 -3.64 -15.78 -9.25
CA GLN A 109 -4.62 -16.20 -10.24
C GLN A 109 -5.96 -16.36 -9.50
N ARG A 110 -6.98 -15.66 -9.98
CA ARG A 110 -8.34 -15.61 -9.40
C ARG A 110 -8.88 -17.04 -9.26
N LEU A 111 -9.05 -17.50 -8.02
CA LEU A 111 -9.88 -18.67 -7.73
C LEU A 111 -11.33 -18.24 -7.89
N ASP A 112 -11.97 -18.76 -8.92
CA ASP A 112 -13.42 -18.81 -9.00
C ASP A 112 -13.87 -19.91 -8.04
N SER A 113 -14.61 -19.55 -6.99
CA SER A 113 -15.35 -20.53 -6.19
C SER A 113 -16.66 -19.93 -5.73
N THR A 114 -17.68 -20.64 -6.17
CA THR A 114 -19.12 -20.43 -6.13
C THR A 114 -19.70 -20.77 -4.74
N GLN A 115 -20.95 -20.34 -4.51
CA GLN A 115 -21.88 -20.78 -3.44
C GLN A 115 -21.54 -20.26 -2.04
N GLU A 116 -22.49 -19.81 -1.22
CA GLU A 116 -23.77 -20.41 -0.81
C GLU A 116 -24.83 -19.29 -0.62
N MET A 117 -26.15 -19.50 -0.72
CA MET A 117 -26.98 -20.32 0.17
C MET A 117 -28.32 -20.65 -0.50
N SER A 118 -28.71 -21.92 -0.49
CA SER A 118 -30.11 -22.31 -0.61
C SER A 118 -30.39 -23.45 0.36
N ASN A 119 -31.34 -23.23 1.27
CA ASN A 119 -31.89 -24.26 2.13
C ASN A 119 -33.40 -24.39 1.83
N ASN A 120 -33.72 -25.54 1.22
CA ASN A 120 -34.93 -26.35 1.33
C ASN A 120 -36.33 -25.70 1.25
N GLN A 121 -37.01 -25.93 0.12
CA GLN A 121 -38.39 -26.42 0.14
C GLN A 121 -38.63 -27.43 -1.00
N LEU A 122 -39.14 -28.59 -0.62
CA LEU A 122 -39.42 -29.77 -1.46
C LEU A 122 -40.59 -29.52 -2.41
N GLN A 123 -40.41 -29.80 -3.70
CA GLN A 123 -41.48 -30.25 -4.60
C GLN A 123 -40.95 -31.34 -5.56
N PRO A 124 -41.72 -32.40 -5.88
CA PRO A 124 -41.26 -33.49 -6.73
C PRO A 124 -41.45 -33.14 -8.22
N LEU A 125 -40.40 -33.34 -9.03
CA LEU A 125 -40.46 -33.27 -10.50
C LEU A 125 -40.27 -34.67 -11.14
N PRO A 126 -40.79 -34.89 -12.37
CA PRO A 126 -41.01 -36.20 -13.01
C PRO A 126 -39.73 -36.80 -13.65
N PRO A 127 -39.75 -38.06 -14.15
CA PRO A 127 -38.55 -38.89 -14.32
C PRO A 127 -37.66 -38.45 -15.49
N VAL A 128 -36.36 -38.55 -15.22
CA VAL A 128 -35.21 -38.15 -16.05
C VAL A 128 -34.99 -39.13 -17.21
N THR A 129 -34.77 -38.61 -18.42
CA THR A 129 -34.09 -39.34 -19.51
C THR A 129 -32.58 -39.10 -19.42
N PRO A 130 -31.73 -40.13 -19.60
CA PRO A 130 -30.31 -40.03 -19.26
C PRO A 130 -29.53 -39.26 -20.33
N ALA A 131 -28.89 -38.17 -19.91
CA ALA A 131 -27.85 -37.49 -20.66
C ALA A 131 -26.57 -38.35 -20.71
N SER A 132 -25.93 -38.39 -21.88
CA SER A 132 -24.65 -39.04 -22.14
C SER A 132 -23.55 -38.55 -21.18
N THR A 133 -23.31 -39.30 -20.11
CA THR A 133 -22.10 -39.16 -19.30
C THR A 133 -20.98 -39.87 -20.06
N SER A 134 -20.03 -39.11 -20.59
CA SER A 134 -18.80 -39.64 -21.18
C SER A 134 -18.11 -40.51 -20.12
N ARG A 135 -18.13 -41.83 -20.33
CA ARG A 135 -17.46 -42.78 -19.43
C ARG A 135 -15.97 -42.71 -19.75
N MET A 136 -15.18 -42.04 -18.90
CA MET A 136 -13.71 -42.10 -18.97
C MET A 136 -13.25 -43.56 -19.01
N SER A 137 -12.27 -43.86 -19.87
CA SER A 137 -11.71 -45.20 -20.03
C SER A 137 -11.14 -45.69 -18.69
N ALA A 138 -11.09 -47.02 -18.48
CA ALA A 138 -10.45 -47.58 -17.30
C ALA A 138 -8.97 -47.16 -17.21
N ASP A 139 -8.30 -47.06 -18.36
CA ASP A 139 -6.91 -46.63 -18.46
C ASP A 139 -6.71 -45.17 -18.00
N ASP A 140 -7.62 -44.26 -18.36
CA ASP A 140 -7.57 -42.86 -17.93
C ASP A 140 -7.76 -42.72 -16.41
N LYS A 141 -8.56 -43.61 -15.81
CA LYS A 141 -8.76 -43.64 -14.35
C LYS A 141 -7.52 -44.13 -13.63
N ASP A 142 -6.86 -45.15 -14.18
CA ASP A 142 -5.63 -45.68 -13.60
C ASP A 142 -4.48 -44.67 -13.72
N GLU A 143 -4.38 -43.94 -14.83
CA GLU A 143 -3.43 -42.85 -15.01
C GLU A 143 -3.68 -41.70 -14.01
N LEU A 144 -4.95 -41.31 -13.82
CA LEU A 144 -5.32 -40.29 -12.83
C LEU A 144 -4.99 -40.74 -11.40
N LEU A 145 -5.24 -42.00 -11.06
CA LEU A 145 -4.88 -42.58 -9.76
C LEU A 145 -3.37 -42.67 -9.56
N GLN A 146 -2.60 -42.87 -10.62
CA GLN A 146 -1.15 -42.84 -10.57
C GLN A 146 -0.64 -41.42 -10.30
N MET A 147 -1.14 -40.41 -11.03
CA MET A 147 -0.79 -39.01 -10.79
C MET A 147 -1.13 -38.56 -9.36
N LEU A 148 -2.27 -38.99 -8.82
CA LEU A 148 -2.66 -38.71 -7.43
C LEU A 148 -1.72 -39.34 -6.41
N ARG A 149 -1.22 -40.55 -6.68
CA ARG A 149 -0.22 -41.21 -5.83
C ARG A 149 1.12 -40.46 -5.86
N ASP A 150 1.53 -40.01 -7.04
CA ASP A 150 2.78 -39.27 -7.21
C ASP A 150 2.70 -37.89 -6.53
N ILE A 151 1.60 -37.16 -6.70
CA ILE A 151 1.36 -35.88 -5.99
C ILE A 151 1.38 -36.09 -4.48
N LYS A 152 0.72 -37.15 -3.97
CA LYS A 152 0.73 -37.48 -2.54
C LYS A 152 2.14 -37.75 -2.04
N SER A 153 2.94 -38.49 -2.82
CA SER A 153 4.34 -38.77 -2.48
C SER A 153 5.17 -37.49 -2.40
N THR A 154 5.10 -36.64 -3.41
CA THR A 154 5.84 -35.36 -3.46
C THR A 154 5.44 -34.42 -2.31
N VAL A 155 4.15 -34.35 -1.97
CA VAL A 155 3.68 -33.54 -0.82
C VAL A 155 4.20 -34.10 0.50
N GLN A 156 4.23 -35.43 0.67
CA GLN A 156 4.81 -36.05 1.86
C GLN A 156 6.31 -35.79 1.97
N GLU A 157 7.05 -35.89 0.87
CA GLU A 157 8.48 -35.60 0.82
C GLU A 157 8.77 -34.13 1.17
N ASN A 158 8.01 -33.21 0.59
CA ASN A 158 8.08 -31.78 0.93
C ASN A 158 7.81 -31.54 2.42
N SER A 159 6.81 -32.22 2.99
CA SER A 159 6.51 -32.11 4.42
C SER A 159 7.64 -32.63 5.30
N ALA A 160 8.34 -33.69 4.87
CA ALA A 160 9.48 -34.26 5.57
C ALA A 160 10.71 -33.35 5.48
N MET A 161 10.97 -32.77 4.31
CA MET A 161 12.04 -31.78 4.12
C MET A 161 11.80 -30.53 4.97
N LEU A 162 10.56 -30.03 5.04
CA LEU A 162 10.21 -28.91 5.92
C LEU A 162 10.43 -29.23 7.39
N LYS A 163 10.00 -30.42 7.86
CA LYS A 163 10.27 -30.87 9.23
C LYS A 163 11.76 -30.97 9.53
N LYS A 164 12.56 -31.43 8.56
CA LYS A 164 14.02 -31.52 8.70
C LYS A 164 14.67 -30.14 8.78
N LEU A 165 14.29 -29.20 7.92
CA LEU A 165 14.79 -27.82 7.96
C LEU A 165 14.39 -27.07 9.23
N LEU A 166 13.20 -27.34 9.77
CA LEU A 166 12.78 -26.81 11.08
C LEU A 166 13.61 -27.41 12.22
N LYS A 167 13.95 -28.70 12.12
CA LYS A 167 14.80 -29.40 13.09
C LYS A 167 16.26 -28.95 13.05
N ASP A 168 16.78 -28.66 11.86
CA ASP A 168 18.18 -28.21 11.68
C ASP A 168 18.36 -26.72 12.07
N ASN A 169 17.30 -25.91 12.05
CA ASN A 169 17.30 -24.54 12.57
C ASN A 169 16.96 -24.43 14.07
N THR A 170 16.55 -25.51 14.71
CA THR A 170 16.36 -25.55 16.17
C THR A 170 17.66 -26.04 16.82
N VAL A 171 18.46 -25.10 17.31
CA VAL A 171 19.66 -25.39 18.10
C VAL A 171 19.27 -26.32 19.25
N SER A 172 19.95 -27.47 19.29
CA SER A 172 19.86 -28.56 20.26
C SER A 172 19.59 -28.11 21.70
N GLU A 173 18.37 -28.36 22.20
CA GLU A 173 18.07 -28.32 23.63
C GLU A 173 18.31 -29.71 24.25
N VAL A 174 19.13 -29.75 25.31
CA VAL A 174 19.25 -30.87 26.26
C VAL A 174 18.20 -30.64 27.38
N PRO A 175 17.51 -31.68 27.89
CA PRO A 175 16.26 -31.50 28.62
C PRO A 175 16.47 -31.29 30.13
N SER A 176 15.85 -30.26 30.70
CA SER A 176 15.28 -30.34 32.06
C SER A 176 14.29 -29.22 32.33
N SER A 177 13.05 -29.66 32.50
CA SER A 177 11.90 -29.08 33.19
C SER A 177 12.08 -27.75 33.92
N THR A 178 11.45 -26.70 33.38
CA THR A 178 10.51 -25.76 34.04
C THR A 178 10.44 -24.52 33.14
N SER A 179 9.58 -24.55 32.13
CA SER A 179 9.52 -23.52 31.09
C SER A 179 8.76 -22.28 31.57
N VAL A 180 9.53 -21.36 32.15
CA VAL A 180 9.28 -19.92 32.10
C VAL A 180 9.16 -19.50 30.62
N PRO A 181 8.20 -18.65 30.24
CA PRO A 181 8.08 -18.18 28.85
C PRO A 181 9.39 -17.48 28.41
N PRO A 182 9.78 -17.61 27.13
CA PRO A 182 11.09 -17.18 26.65
C PRO A 182 11.32 -15.71 26.97
N LYS A 183 12.43 -15.42 27.65
CA LYS A 183 12.93 -14.05 27.83
C LYS A 183 13.06 -13.43 26.45
N GLU A 184 12.17 -12.47 26.20
CA GLU A 184 12.36 -11.42 25.24
C GLU A 184 13.82 -10.99 25.28
N VAL A 185 14.51 -11.09 24.14
CA VAL A 185 15.63 -10.19 23.90
C VAL A 185 14.98 -8.81 23.79
N LYS A 186 14.71 -8.19 24.94
CA LYS A 186 14.58 -6.75 25.08
C LYS A 186 15.91 -6.20 24.60
N THR A 187 16.01 -5.98 23.30
CA THR A 187 17.01 -5.08 22.73
C THR A 187 16.85 -3.79 23.50
N SER A 188 17.90 -3.43 24.25
CA SER A 188 18.03 -2.22 25.05
C SER A 188 18.09 -0.96 24.18
N LEU A 189 17.15 -0.84 23.24
CA LEU A 189 16.97 0.29 22.36
C LEU A 189 15.74 0.99 22.92
N ASN A 190 15.93 1.99 23.77
CA ASN A 190 14.83 2.81 24.31
C ASN A 190 14.29 3.72 23.19
N LEU A 191 13.73 3.10 22.15
CA LEU A 191 13.19 3.75 20.97
C LEU A 191 11.65 3.68 21.00
N PRO A 192 10.93 4.70 20.50
CA PRO A 192 11.43 6.00 20.02
C PRO A 192 11.89 6.92 21.15
N LEU A 193 12.91 7.73 20.90
CA LEU A 193 13.48 8.67 21.86
C LEU A 193 12.47 9.77 22.18
N ARG A 194 12.21 9.99 23.48
CA ARG A 194 11.18 10.91 23.95
C ARG A 194 11.74 12.19 24.55
N THR A 195 12.88 12.09 25.22
CA THR A 195 13.48 13.21 25.96
C THR A 195 14.87 13.53 25.43
N PHE A 196 15.35 14.74 25.74
CA PHE A 196 16.75 15.11 25.48
C PHE A 196 17.74 14.21 26.22
N GLU A 197 17.40 13.75 27.43
CA GLU A 197 18.26 12.85 28.20
C GLU A 197 18.41 11.48 27.52
N ASP A 198 17.31 10.93 26.98
CA ASP A 198 17.36 9.69 26.19
C ASP A 198 18.22 9.85 24.94
N MET A 199 18.16 11.04 24.31
CA MET A 199 19.00 11.36 23.16
C MET A 199 20.48 11.41 23.54
N GLU A 200 20.85 12.15 24.59
CA GLU A 200 22.24 12.25 25.04
C GLU A 200 22.81 10.91 25.53
N ARG A 201 21.97 10.07 26.14
CA ARG A 201 22.33 8.70 26.48
C ARG A 201 22.61 7.89 25.21
N THR A 202 21.70 7.94 24.24
CA THR A 202 21.83 7.20 22.97
C THR A 202 23.06 7.66 22.18
N GLU A 203 23.35 8.96 22.09
CA GLU A 203 24.57 9.48 21.46
C GLU A 203 25.85 8.92 22.13
N ARG A 204 25.88 8.85 23.47
CA ARG A 204 27.01 8.24 24.18
C ARG A 204 27.13 6.74 23.89
N GLU A 205 26.01 6.03 23.84
CA GLU A 205 25.98 4.59 23.55
C GLU A 205 26.39 4.28 22.10
N LEU A 206 25.98 5.13 21.14
CA LEU A 206 26.29 5.01 19.71
C LEU A 206 27.77 5.26 19.37
N ASN A 207 28.57 5.78 20.31
CA ASN A 207 30.03 5.79 20.18
C ASN A 207 30.62 4.38 20.16
N THR A 208 29.93 3.41 20.76
CA THR A 208 30.35 2.01 20.76
C THR A 208 30.00 1.33 19.43
N THR A 209 31.01 0.77 18.76
CA THR A 209 30.84 0.11 17.44
C THR A 209 29.82 -1.05 17.47
N THR A 210 29.73 -1.79 18.58
CA THR A 210 28.77 -2.90 18.73
C THR A 210 27.33 -2.38 18.79
N THR A 211 27.07 -1.37 19.62
CA THR A 211 25.77 -0.72 19.73
C THR A 211 25.36 -0.08 18.41
N ARG A 212 26.27 0.64 17.75
CA ARG A 212 26.04 1.22 16.42
C ARG A 212 25.56 0.17 15.41
N LYS A 213 26.27 -0.97 15.31
CA LYS A 213 25.88 -2.07 14.42
C LYS A 213 24.50 -2.63 14.75
N THR A 214 24.16 -2.74 16.04
CA THR A 214 22.83 -3.18 16.48
C THR A 214 21.74 -2.19 16.05
N TYR A 215 21.95 -0.88 16.26
CA TYR A 215 21.04 0.17 15.80
C TYR A 215 20.87 0.15 14.29
N VAL A 216 21.97 0.11 13.53
CA VAL A 216 21.90 0.07 12.06
C VAL A 216 21.17 -1.20 11.60
N LYS A 217 21.43 -2.36 12.21
CA LYS A 217 20.71 -3.60 11.88
C LYS A 217 19.21 -3.46 12.13
N TYR A 218 18.82 -2.94 13.29
CA TYR A 218 17.43 -2.71 13.66
C TYR A 218 16.74 -1.73 12.70
N LEU A 219 17.33 -0.55 12.48
CA LEU A 219 16.77 0.48 11.61
C LEU A 219 16.76 0.06 10.13
N SER A 220 17.76 -0.71 9.69
CA SER A 220 17.73 -1.30 8.34
C SER A 220 16.62 -2.33 8.20
N GLY A 221 16.12 -2.91 9.30
CA GLY A 221 14.94 -3.77 9.28
C GLY A 221 13.65 -3.03 8.96
N LEU A 222 13.60 -1.72 9.22
CA LEU A 222 12.44 -0.87 8.95
C LEU A 222 12.36 -0.60 7.44
N GLY A 223 11.33 -1.17 6.82
CA GLY A 223 11.07 -1.05 5.38
C GLY A 223 10.09 0.06 5.03
N GLY A 224 9.86 0.23 3.74
CA GLY A 224 8.90 1.16 3.14
C GLY A 224 8.96 1.07 1.62
N PHE A 225 7.92 1.51 0.92
CA PHE A 225 7.92 1.54 -0.54
C PHE A 225 8.57 2.85 -1.03
N GLY A 226 9.86 2.76 -1.35
CA GLY A 226 10.65 3.89 -1.85
C GLY A 226 11.34 4.72 -0.77
N ASN A 227 12.21 5.63 -1.21
CA ASN A 227 13.18 6.34 -0.36
C ASN A 227 12.50 7.16 0.74
N ARG A 228 11.44 7.89 0.40
CA ARG A 228 10.65 8.69 1.36
C ARG A 228 10.09 7.84 2.49
N ASP A 229 9.45 6.72 2.16
CA ASP A 229 8.73 5.93 3.13
C ASP A 229 9.69 5.15 4.05
N VAL A 230 10.83 4.70 3.51
CA VAL A 230 11.93 4.11 4.31
C VAL A 230 12.43 5.13 5.35
N ILE A 231 12.76 6.35 4.94
CA ILE A 231 13.27 7.39 5.85
C ILE A 231 12.20 7.80 6.86
N LYS A 232 10.96 8.00 6.42
CA LYS A 232 9.84 8.34 7.29
C LYS A 232 9.64 7.29 8.39
N ASN A 233 9.62 6.00 8.03
CA ASN A 233 9.47 4.91 9.00
C ASN A 233 10.64 4.85 9.97
N ILE A 234 11.89 4.97 9.47
CA ILE A 234 13.07 5.03 10.34
C ILE A 234 12.95 6.20 11.33
N MET A 235 12.63 7.40 10.86
CA MET A 235 12.54 8.59 11.70
C MET A 235 11.46 8.48 12.78
N GLN A 236 10.28 7.92 12.44
CA GLN A 236 9.19 7.69 13.40
C GLN A 236 9.54 6.68 14.49
N HIS A 237 10.39 5.70 14.19
CA HIS A 237 10.90 4.75 15.17
C HIS A 237 12.09 5.28 15.97
N VAL A 238 12.78 6.31 15.48
CA VAL A 238 13.96 6.88 16.13
C VAL A 238 13.60 7.99 17.11
N LEU A 239 12.75 8.95 16.73
CA LEU A 239 12.37 10.09 17.56
C LEU A 239 10.86 10.33 17.54
N ILE A 240 10.29 10.72 18.67
CA ILE A 240 8.92 11.23 18.69
C ILE A 240 8.85 12.65 18.11
N ASP A 241 7.67 13.02 17.64
CA ASP A 241 7.41 14.33 17.01
C ASP A 241 7.77 15.52 17.91
N ASP A 242 7.50 15.41 19.22
CA ASP A 242 7.81 16.47 20.20
C ASP A 242 9.32 16.73 20.29
N LEU A 243 10.13 15.67 20.38
CA LEU A 243 11.59 15.79 20.42
C LEU A 243 12.13 16.21 19.05
N ALA A 244 11.59 15.68 17.96
CA ALA A 244 12.01 16.02 16.61
C ALA A 244 11.76 17.50 16.26
N ASN A 245 10.77 18.14 16.88
CA ASN A 245 10.50 19.58 16.71
C ASN A 245 11.62 20.48 17.24
N GLU A 246 12.44 19.99 18.18
CA GLU A 246 13.57 20.74 18.74
C GLU A 246 14.81 20.72 17.84
N PHE A 247 14.76 19.98 16.73
CA PHE A 247 15.87 19.85 15.80
C PHE A 247 15.53 20.41 14.41
N ASN A 248 16.58 20.87 13.73
CA ASN A 248 16.57 21.03 12.28
C ASN A 248 17.91 20.50 11.74
N TRP A 249 18.06 20.42 10.42
CA TRP A 249 19.25 19.79 9.85
C TRP A 249 20.56 20.51 10.22
N GLN A 250 20.58 21.86 10.13
CA GLN A 250 21.81 22.67 10.29
C GLN A 250 21.98 23.34 11.67
N GLY A 251 20.99 23.29 12.55
CA GLY A 251 20.99 23.99 13.84
C GLY A 251 20.62 25.48 13.76
N ARG A 252 19.89 25.93 12.74
CA ARG A 252 19.55 27.37 12.59
C ARG A 252 18.48 27.81 13.60
N GLY A 253 18.60 29.03 14.13
CA GLY A 253 17.66 29.60 15.10
C GLY A 253 17.80 28.97 16.49
N ASN A 254 16.67 28.65 17.13
CA ASN A 254 16.63 28.06 18.48
C ASN A 254 16.67 26.52 18.47
N LYS A 255 16.88 25.87 17.32
CA LYS A 255 16.84 24.41 17.17
C LYS A 255 18.25 23.82 17.08
N LYS A 256 18.42 22.61 17.60
CA LYS A 256 19.72 21.91 17.59
C LYS A 256 20.04 21.28 16.21
N PRO A 257 21.33 21.19 15.81
CA PRO A 257 21.74 20.59 14.55
C PRO A 257 21.62 19.07 14.58
N PHE A 258 20.68 18.50 13.82
CA PHE A 258 20.54 17.06 13.67
C PHE A 258 21.70 16.43 12.89
N SER A 259 22.30 17.16 11.94
CA SER A 259 23.41 16.67 11.12
C SER A 259 24.69 16.35 11.90
N GLN A 260 24.85 16.90 13.11
CA GLN A 260 26.03 16.69 13.96
C GLN A 260 25.88 15.47 14.88
N LEU A 261 24.71 14.83 14.90
CA LEU A 261 24.43 13.69 15.75
C LEU A 261 24.96 12.40 15.12
N THR A 262 25.55 11.53 15.94
CA THR A 262 25.95 10.17 15.50
C THR A 262 24.72 9.36 15.09
N LEU A 263 23.56 9.66 15.66
CA LEU A 263 22.28 9.09 15.25
C LEU A 263 21.96 9.38 13.77
N ALA A 264 22.28 10.58 13.27
CA ALA A 264 22.05 10.91 11.86
C ALA A 264 22.93 10.04 10.94
N ASP A 265 24.15 9.76 11.35
CA ASP A 265 25.08 8.87 10.62
C ASP A 265 24.57 7.43 10.60
N VAL A 266 24.04 6.96 11.73
CA VAL A 266 23.42 5.65 11.86
C VAL A 266 22.19 5.50 10.96
N ILE A 267 21.35 6.55 10.88
CA ILE A 267 20.21 6.58 9.96
C ILE A 267 20.68 6.53 8.51
N ARG A 268 21.73 7.29 8.15
CA ARG A 268 22.32 7.26 6.80
C ARG A 268 22.85 5.88 6.45
N GLU A 269 23.54 5.20 7.38
CA GLU A 269 24.05 3.84 7.17
C GLU A 269 22.90 2.83 7.01
N ALA A 270 21.84 2.94 7.82
CA ALA A 270 20.65 2.10 7.72
C ALA A 270 19.91 2.29 6.38
N ALA A 271 19.77 3.52 5.93
CA ALA A 271 19.16 3.86 4.64
C ALA A 271 20.00 3.36 3.45
N SER A 272 21.33 3.47 3.54
CA SER A 272 22.25 2.96 2.51
C SER A 272 22.13 1.44 2.33
N LYS A 273 21.92 0.67 3.41
CA LYS A 273 21.64 -0.78 3.32
C LYS A 273 20.34 -1.11 2.58
N ARG A 274 19.44 -0.14 2.43
CA ARG A 274 18.20 -0.24 1.66
C ARG A 274 18.30 0.41 0.27
N ASN A 275 19.52 0.69 -0.18
CA ASN A 275 19.80 1.29 -1.48
C ASN A 275 19.22 2.71 -1.66
N VAL A 276 19.01 3.43 -0.55
CA VAL A 276 18.60 4.84 -0.59
C VAL A 276 19.85 5.72 -0.81
N PRO A 277 19.91 6.56 -1.86
CA PRO A 277 21.00 7.48 -2.08
C PRO A 277 21.17 8.47 -0.91
N ARG A 278 22.41 8.87 -0.63
CA ARG A 278 22.71 9.79 0.47
C ARG A 278 21.95 11.13 0.34
N VAL A 279 21.89 11.68 -0.89
CA VAL A 279 21.22 12.96 -1.16
C VAL A 279 19.71 12.89 -0.85
N ASP A 280 19.07 11.79 -1.25
CA ASP A 280 17.65 11.55 -0.99
C ASP A 280 17.40 11.36 0.50
N CYS A 281 18.25 10.59 1.20
CA CYS A 281 18.17 10.40 2.64
C CYS A 281 18.21 11.73 3.39
N GLU A 282 19.19 12.59 3.10
CA GLU A 282 19.31 13.90 3.74
C GLU A 282 18.12 14.82 3.42
N THR A 283 17.66 14.82 2.17
CA THR A 283 16.51 15.62 1.72
C THR A 283 15.23 15.20 2.45
N GLU A 284 15.00 13.89 2.60
CA GLU A 284 13.82 13.37 3.28
C GLU A 284 13.90 13.56 4.80
N ILE A 285 15.09 13.48 5.43
CA ILE A 285 15.26 13.85 6.84
C ILE A 285 14.95 15.34 7.05
N LYS A 286 15.45 16.23 6.17
CA LYS A 286 15.17 17.68 6.22
C LYS A 286 13.67 17.94 6.17
N LYS A 287 12.97 17.34 5.19
CA LYS A 287 11.50 17.44 5.07
C LYS A 287 10.79 16.88 6.30
N TYR A 288 11.23 15.73 6.80
CA TYR A 288 10.63 15.13 8.00
C TYR A 288 10.68 16.08 9.19
N LEU A 289 11.85 16.68 9.44
CA LEU A 289 12.07 17.64 10.53
C LEU A 289 11.32 18.96 10.30
N SER A 290 11.19 19.46 9.07
CA SER A 290 10.44 20.70 8.80
C SER A 290 8.94 20.52 9.03
N TYR A 291 8.39 19.35 8.68
CA TYR A 291 6.97 19.06 8.88
C TYR A 291 6.61 18.65 10.33
N THR A 292 7.57 18.54 11.25
CA THR A 292 7.30 18.17 12.67
C THR A 292 6.33 19.12 13.35
N ALA A 293 6.57 20.43 13.24
CA ALA A 293 5.73 21.47 13.83
C ALA A 293 4.28 21.36 13.33
N ASP A 294 4.10 21.20 12.02
CA ASP A 294 2.79 21.06 11.38
C ASP A 294 2.08 19.76 11.80
N ARG A 295 2.82 18.63 11.91
CA ARG A 295 2.26 17.38 12.46
C ARG A 295 1.79 17.54 13.91
N LEU A 296 2.57 18.20 14.76
CA LEU A 296 2.22 18.45 16.16
C LEU A 296 0.98 19.32 16.30
N SER A 297 0.89 20.38 15.50
CA SER A 297 -0.29 21.26 15.46
C SER A 297 -1.56 20.47 15.10
N ARG A 298 -1.49 19.62 14.06
CA ARG A 298 -2.62 18.75 13.68
C ARG A 298 -2.96 17.72 14.75
N LYS A 299 -1.96 17.13 15.40
CA LYS A 299 -2.16 16.15 16.48
C LYS A 299 -2.89 16.78 17.67
N ARG A 300 -2.43 17.94 18.13
CA ARG A 300 -3.07 18.69 19.24
C ARG A 300 -4.49 19.11 18.90
N ALA A 301 -4.74 19.55 17.66
CA ALA A 301 -6.09 19.90 17.20
C ALA A 301 -7.05 18.69 17.25
N ARG A 302 -6.57 17.49 16.89
CA ARG A 302 -7.37 16.25 16.97
C ARG A 302 -7.62 15.81 18.42
N GLU A 303 -6.62 15.93 19.29
CA GLU A 303 -6.74 15.57 20.71
C GLU A 303 -7.71 16.50 21.46
N GLN A 304 -7.72 17.80 21.12
CA GLN A 304 -8.66 18.77 21.68
C GLN A 304 -10.10 18.61 21.15
N ALA A 305 -10.27 18.01 19.96
CA ALA A 305 -11.59 17.75 19.38
C ALA A 305 -12.32 16.52 20.00
N GLY A 306 -11.64 15.71 20.82
CA GLY A 306 -12.23 14.53 21.49
C GLY A 306 -12.54 13.34 20.55
N PRO A 307 -12.75 12.12 21.08
CA PRO A 307 -13.10 10.95 20.28
C PRO A 307 -14.59 10.99 19.94
N GLY A 308 -14.96 11.82 18.98
CA GLY A 308 -16.35 11.92 18.55
C GLY A 308 -16.66 13.26 17.90
N LEU A 309 -16.14 13.45 16.68
CA LEU A 309 -16.74 14.26 15.62
C LEU A 309 -15.84 14.09 14.39
N GLU A 310 -16.33 13.33 13.42
CA GLU A 310 -15.78 13.34 12.06
C GLU A 310 -15.80 14.78 11.58
N ILE A 311 -14.63 15.39 11.41
CA ILE A 311 -14.51 16.69 10.77
C ILE A 311 -14.79 16.43 9.28
N PRO A 312 -15.81 17.07 8.68
CA PRO A 312 -16.01 17.00 7.23
C PRO A 312 -14.72 17.47 6.55
N ASN A 313 -14.36 16.77 5.49
CA ASN A 313 -13.18 17.02 4.68
C ASN A 313 -13.30 18.38 3.96
N VAL A 314 -13.18 19.48 4.69
CA VAL A 314 -13.05 20.82 4.13
C VAL A 314 -11.58 21.03 3.85
N LEU A 315 -11.19 20.84 2.59
CA LEU A 315 -10.01 21.51 2.06
C LEU A 315 -10.24 23.02 2.20
N PRO A 316 -9.39 23.78 2.92
CA PRO A 316 -9.34 25.20 2.72
C PRO A 316 -8.65 25.43 1.37
N THR A 317 -9.43 25.95 0.44
CA THR A 317 -9.00 26.67 -0.75
C THR A 317 -7.70 27.43 -0.50
N LEU A 318 -6.69 27.16 -1.32
CA LEU A 318 -5.58 28.07 -1.56
C LEU A 318 -6.18 29.39 -2.05
N VAL A 319 -6.38 30.32 -1.12
CA VAL A 319 -6.49 31.73 -1.48
C VAL A 319 -5.04 32.16 -1.73
N ASP A 320 -4.72 32.30 -3.02
CA ASP A 320 -3.62 33.14 -3.49
C ASP A 320 -3.80 34.53 -2.89
N ASP A 321 -3.06 34.83 -1.83
CA ASP A 321 -2.65 36.19 -1.51
C ASP A 321 -1.56 36.18 -0.44
N GLN A 322 -0.31 36.45 -0.88
CA GLN A 322 0.80 37.16 -0.21
C GLN A 322 2.18 36.59 -0.59
N PRO A 323 3.21 37.48 -0.62
CA PRO A 323 3.87 37.95 -1.84
C PRO A 323 5.15 37.19 -2.15
N ASP A 324 5.68 37.38 -3.37
CA ASP A 324 6.99 36.94 -3.84
C ASP A 324 8.08 37.10 -2.75
N MET A 325 8.36 36.02 -2.03
CA MET A 325 9.53 35.93 -1.18
C MET A 325 10.66 35.41 -2.07
N ALA A 326 11.38 36.38 -2.65
CA ALA A 326 12.55 36.17 -3.49
C ALA A 326 13.51 35.15 -2.87
N TRP A 327 13.89 34.14 -3.66
CA TRP A 327 14.82 33.07 -3.30
C TRP A 327 16.29 33.48 -3.42
N ASP A 328 16.61 34.75 -3.15
CA ASP A 328 17.98 35.25 -3.22
C ASP A 328 18.63 35.20 -1.86
N PHE A 329 19.07 34.03 -1.39
CA PHE A 329 20.14 33.92 -0.38
C PHE A 329 20.68 32.48 -0.29
N PHE A 330 21.14 31.96 -1.43
CA PHE A 330 22.12 30.88 -1.48
C PHE A 330 23.06 31.15 -2.65
N ASP A 331 23.90 32.16 -2.50
CA ASP A 331 25.25 32.12 -3.03
C ASP A 331 26.17 32.86 -2.05
N ASP A 332 27.37 32.28 -1.93
CA ASP A 332 28.58 32.76 -1.25
C ASP A 332 28.77 32.58 0.28
N ILE A 333 29.71 31.65 0.53
CA ILE A 333 30.74 31.54 1.59
C ILE A 333 30.37 30.78 2.88
#